data_AF-A0A7Y5B5A9-F1
#
_entry.id   AF-A0A7Y5B5A9-F1
#
_cell.length_a   1.000
_cell.length_b   1.000
_cell.length_c   1.000
_cell.angle_alpha   90.00
_cell.angle_beta   90.00
_cell.angle_gamma   90.00
#
_symmetry.space_group_name_H-M   'P 1'
#
loop_
_entity.id
_entity.type
_entity.pdbx_description
1 polymer ?
#
loop_
_entity_poly.entity_id
_entity_poly.type
_entity_poly.pdbx_seq_one_letter_code
_entity_poly.pdbx_strand_id
1 'polypeptide(L)'
;MQGQNPRPVATVIELLKSINPDMRMRGIKMAAGLGGEGVFFIATVAASEDRAQARAAMMALHNLVHHAARPESREARDVATQLLELAQGPRSRFVWTEAFYLLGLIGDRSIVPQLAKLLENSERRYDARMALERIPGRESLAALKQAHKGAVGDFREALAQSIEARETPEKSLGIRR
;
A
#
# COMPACT_ATOMS: atom_id res chain seq x y z
N MET A 1 15.22 33.71 -19.22
CA MET A 1 14.19 32.73 -19.64
C MET A 1 14.31 31.53 -18.70
N GLN A 2 13.55 31.52 -17.60
CA GLN A 2 13.54 30.41 -16.65
C GLN A 2 12.69 29.30 -17.27
N GLY A 3 13.36 28.31 -17.88
CA GLY A 3 12.71 27.10 -18.35
C GLY A 3 12.05 26.40 -17.17
N GLN A 4 10.73 26.24 -17.23
CA GLN A 4 9.99 25.39 -16.31
C GLN A 4 10.58 23.98 -16.43
N ASN A 5 11.41 23.57 -15.48
CA ASN A 5 11.67 22.16 -15.27
C ASN A 5 10.31 21.50 -15.08
N PRO A 6 9.93 20.48 -15.88
CA PRO A 6 8.69 19.76 -15.63
C PRO A 6 8.70 19.28 -14.17
N ARG A 7 7.58 19.48 -13.46
CA ARG A 7 7.45 19.04 -12.06
C ARG A 7 7.85 17.56 -11.99
N PRO A 8 8.67 17.12 -11.01
CA PRO A 8 9.24 15.76 -10.99
C PRO A 8 8.21 14.65 -11.24
N VAL A 9 6.99 14.81 -10.71
CA VAL A 9 5.86 13.91 -10.94
C VAL A 9 5.48 13.83 -12.43
N ALA A 10 5.30 14.97 -13.12
CA ALA A 10 4.89 14.99 -14.52
C ALA A 10 5.89 14.25 -15.42
N THR A 11 7.19 14.45 -15.20
CA THR A 11 8.24 13.72 -15.91
C THR A 11 8.15 12.22 -15.69
N VAL A 12 7.94 11.77 -14.44
CA VAL A 12 7.78 10.33 -14.17
C VAL A 12 6.56 9.77 -14.89
N ILE A 13 5.44 10.49 -14.90
CA ILE A 13 4.22 10.03 -15.59
C ILE A 13 4.42 9.92 -17.10
N GLU A 14 5.10 10.89 -17.73
CA GLU A 14 5.45 10.82 -19.16
C GLU A 14 6.35 9.60 -19.46
N LEU A 15 7.36 9.36 -18.63
CA LEU A 15 8.25 8.22 -18.76
C LEU A 15 7.51 6.89 -18.64
N LEU A 16 6.61 6.75 -17.65
CA LEU A 16 5.82 5.53 -17.42
C LEU A 16 4.85 5.24 -18.57
N LYS A 17 4.33 6.28 -19.23
CA LYS A 17 3.43 6.16 -20.39
C LYS A 17 4.17 5.94 -21.72
N SER A 18 5.49 6.01 -21.73
CA SER A 18 6.27 5.85 -22.96
C SER A 18 6.10 4.46 -23.57
N ILE A 19 6.03 4.39 -24.89
CA ILE A 19 6.10 3.12 -25.62
C ILE A 19 7.48 2.46 -25.50
N ASN A 20 8.54 3.25 -25.27
CA ASN A 20 9.89 2.76 -25.11
C ASN A 20 10.09 2.13 -23.72
N PRO A 21 10.42 0.83 -23.62
CA PRO A 21 10.65 0.14 -22.35
C PRO A 21 11.74 0.78 -21.48
N ASP A 22 12.80 1.33 -22.08
CA ASP A 22 13.89 1.97 -21.35
C ASP A 22 13.45 3.27 -20.69
N MET A 23 12.57 4.03 -21.35
CA MET A 23 11.97 5.23 -20.78
C MET A 23 11.07 4.85 -19.60
N ARG A 24 10.26 3.80 -19.72
CA ARG A 24 9.47 3.28 -18.59
C ARG A 24 10.36 2.85 -17.43
N MET A 25 11.46 2.15 -17.71
CA MET A 25 12.44 1.74 -16.69
C MET A 25 13.05 2.94 -15.96
N ARG A 26 13.33 4.05 -16.66
CA ARG A 26 13.76 5.30 -16.02
C ARG A 26 12.67 5.87 -15.11
N GLY A 27 11.42 5.92 -15.58
CA GLY A 27 10.27 6.35 -14.78
C GLY A 27 10.10 5.53 -13.48
N ILE A 28 10.22 4.20 -13.58
CA ILE A 28 10.14 3.27 -12.44
C ILE A 28 11.21 3.59 -11.38
N LYS A 29 12.45 3.88 -11.80
CA LYS A 29 13.55 4.22 -10.89
C LYS A 29 13.36 5.59 -10.24
N MET A 30 12.91 6.57 -11.02
CA MET A 30 12.70 7.95 -10.57
C MET A 30 11.53 8.08 -9.58
N ALA A 31 10.55 7.18 -9.65
CA ALA A 31 9.37 7.21 -8.77
C ALA A 31 9.70 7.15 -7.27
N ALA A 32 10.84 6.57 -6.90
CA ALA A 32 11.28 6.43 -5.51
C ALA A 32 11.25 7.77 -4.75
N GLY A 33 11.69 8.87 -5.39
CA GLY A 33 11.83 10.18 -4.74
C GLY A 33 10.60 11.09 -4.80
N LEU A 34 9.44 10.59 -5.21
CA LEU A 34 8.24 11.44 -5.37
C LEU A 34 7.43 11.66 -4.09
N GLY A 35 7.65 10.86 -3.03
CA GLY A 35 6.87 10.96 -1.80
C GLY A 35 5.36 10.73 -2.00
N GLY A 36 4.53 11.25 -1.10
CA GLY A 36 3.07 11.05 -1.20
C GLY A 36 2.45 11.66 -2.44
N GLU A 37 2.96 12.79 -2.94
CA GLU A 37 2.44 13.45 -4.15
C GLU A 37 2.41 12.50 -5.36
N GLY A 38 3.41 11.63 -5.50
CA GLY A 38 3.50 10.69 -6.62
C GLY A 38 2.44 9.57 -6.61
N VAL A 39 1.90 9.23 -5.44
CA VAL A 39 1.04 8.05 -5.23
C VAL A 39 -0.21 8.12 -6.11
N PHE A 40 -0.96 9.22 -6.06
CA PHE A 40 -2.19 9.39 -6.84
C PHE A 40 -1.96 9.34 -8.35
N PHE A 41 -0.92 10.04 -8.83
CA PHE A 41 -0.66 10.14 -10.27
C PHE A 41 -0.16 8.82 -10.85
N ILE A 42 0.74 8.12 -10.14
CA ILE A 42 1.21 6.80 -10.59
C ILE A 42 0.05 5.79 -10.56
N ALA A 43 -0.78 5.79 -9.52
CA ALA A 43 -1.96 4.92 -9.45
C ALA A 43 -2.96 5.18 -10.57
N THR A 44 -3.04 6.41 -11.08
CA THR A 44 -3.83 6.74 -12.27
C THR A 44 -3.29 6.05 -13.53
N VAL A 45 -1.96 6.01 -13.71
CA VAL A 45 -1.35 5.26 -14.82
C VAL A 45 -1.49 3.76 -14.63
N ALA A 46 -1.45 3.30 -13.38
CA ALA A 46 -1.61 1.89 -13.02
C ALA A 46 -3.00 1.33 -13.34
N ALA A 47 -4.00 2.21 -13.49
CA ALA A 47 -5.35 1.89 -13.95
C ALA A 47 -5.52 1.91 -15.49
N SER A 48 -4.45 2.17 -16.26
CA SER A 48 -4.49 2.21 -17.72
C SER A 48 -4.86 0.85 -18.32
N GLU A 49 -5.55 0.87 -19.46
CA GLU A 49 -5.83 -0.33 -20.26
C GLU A 49 -4.56 -0.88 -20.95
N ASP A 50 -3.57 -0.02 -21.18
CA ASP A 50 -2.26 -0.45 -21.66
C ASP A 50 -1.53 -1.20 -20.55
N ARG A 51 -1.46 -2.53 -20.70
CA ARG A 51 -0.83 -3.45 -19.74
C ARG A 51 0.64 -3.13 -19.47
N ALA A 52 1.37 -2.61 -20.46
CA ALA A 52 2.79 -2.27 -20.28
C ALA A 52 2.95 -1.02 -19.41
N GLN A 53 2.08 -0.02 -19.61
CA GLN A 53 2.04 1.18 -18.77
C GLN A 53 1.55 0.85 -17.36
N ALA A 54 0.48 0.07 -17.24
CA ALA A 54 -0.08 -0.34 -15.96
C ALA A 54 0.94 -1.10 -15.11
N ARG A 55 1.65 -2.08 -15.72
CA ARG A 55 2.71 -2.83 -15.04
C ARG A 55 3.87 -1.93 -14.61
N ALA A 56 4.31 -1.02 -15.48
CA ALA A 56 5.38 -0.09 -15.15
C ALA A 56 4.98 0.82 -13.98
N ALA A 57 3.75 1.33 -13.98
CA ALA A 57 3.24 2.15 -12.89
C ALA A 57 3.11 1.37 -11.57
N MET A 58 2.71 0.10 -11.60
CA MET A 58 2.70 -0.74 -10.40
C MET A 58 4.12 -0.94 -9.83
N MET A 59 5.10 -1.22 -10.68
CA MET A 59 6.51 -1.29 -10.24
C MET A 59 7.01 0.04 -9.68
N ALA A 60 6.58 1.17 -10.25
CA ALA A 60 6.91 2.50 -9.76
C ALA A 60 6.31 2.78 -8.37
N LEU A 61 5.05 2.37 -8.12
CA LEU A 61 4.43 2.45 -6.79
C LEU A 61 5.20 1.63 -5.76
N HIS A 62 5.61 0.40 -6.10
CA HIS A 62 6.42 -0.43 -5.21
C HIS A 62 7.74 0.25 -4.85
N ASN A 63 8.46 0.79 -5.83
CA ASN A 63 9.71 1.51 -5.58
C ASN A 63 9.52 2.74 -4.69
N LEU A 64 8.46 3.52 -4.94
CA LEU A 64 8.08 4.66 -4.10
C LEU A 64 7.83 4.24 -2.65
N VAL A 65 7.05 3.18 -2.46
CA VAL A 65 6.71 2.68 -1.12
C VAL A 65 7.92 2.09 -0.42
N HIS A 66 8.75 1.29 -1.09
CA HIS A 66 9.99 0.78 -0.51
C HIS A 66 10.95 1.90 -0.13
N HIS A 67 11.05 2.94 -0.96
CA HIS A 67 11.82 4.13 -0.61
C HIS A 67 11.24 4.80 0.64
N ALA A 68 9.93 5.05 0.66
CA ALA A 68 9.27 5.71 1.78
C ALA A 68 9.31 4.89 3.08
N ALA A 69 9.37 3.56 3.01
CA ALA A 69 9.40 2.63 4.15
C ALA A 69 10.80 2.41 4.75
N ARG A 70 11.85 3.03 4.19
CA ARG A 70 13.22 2.93 4.74
C ARG A 70 13.25 3.40 6.21
N PRO A 71 14.14 2.84 7.06
CA PRO A 71 14.31 3.31 8.43
C PRO A 71 14.50 4.83 8.48
N GLU A 72 13.86 5.48 9.46
CA GLU A 72 13.95 6.94 9.71
C GLU A 72 13.41 7.84 8.58
N SER A 73 12.70 7.28 7.60
CA SER A 73 12.00 8.06 6.58
C SER A 73 10.96 8.99 7.19
N ARG A 74 10.95 10.24 6.71
CA ARG A 74 9.91 11.23 7.05
C ARG A 74 8.70 11.15 6.11
N GLU A 75 8.81 10.40 5.02
CA GLU A 75 7.79 10.28 3.98
C GLU A 75 6.75 9.20 4.28
N ALA A 76 7.08 8.23 5.15
CA ALA A 76 6.27 7.03 5.37
C ALA A 76 4.80 7.36 5.70
N ARG A 77 4.59 8.32 6.60
CA ARG A 77 3.25 8.74 7.04
C ARG A 77 2.43 9.39 5.93
N ASP A 78 3.06 10.23 5.12
CA ASP A 78 2.39 10.92 4.02
C ASP A 78 2.00 9.92 2.93
N VAL A 79 2.95 9.06 2.53
CA VAL A 79 2.69 7.99 1.56
C VAL A 79 1.61 7.02 2.06
N ALA A 80 1.64 6.63 3.34
CA ALA A 80 0.61 5.79 3.94
C ALA A 80 -0.78 6.46 3.89
N THR A 81 -0.83 7.78 4.11
CA THR A 81 -2.07 8.56 4.03
C THR A 81 -2.64 8.53 2.60
N GLN A 82 -1.79 8.79 1.60
CA GLN A 82 -2.18 8.79 0.20
C GLN A 82 -2.61 7.39 -0.30
N LEU A 83 -1.90 6.34 0.12
CA LEU A 83 -2.30 4.96 -0.17
C LEU A 83 -3.63 4.59 0.47
N LEU A 84 -3.90 5.08 1.69
CA LEU A 84 -5.16 4.86 2.39
C LEU A 84 -6.33 5.55 1.68
N GLU A 85 -6.13 6.74 1.12
CA GLU A 85 -7.10 7.42 0.26
C GLU A 85 -7.36 6.61 -1.02
N LEU A 86 -6.30 6.10 -1.66
CA LEU A 86 -6.44 5.24 -2.84
C LEU A 86 -7.21 3.95 -2.54
N ALA A 87 -6.96 3.32 -1.39
CA ALA A 87 -7.62 2.08 -0.99
C ALA A 87 -9.13 2.27 -0.73
N GLN A 88 -9.52 3.45 -0.24
CA GLN A 88 -10.92 3.80 0.02
C GLN A 88 -11.65 4.37 -1.20
N GLY A 89 -10.91 4.85 -2.19
CA GLY A 89 -11.47 5.49 -3.38
C GLY A 89 -12.28 4.55 -4.29
N PRO A 90 -12.97 5.11 -5.30
CA PRO A 90 -13.82 4.38 -6.25
C PRO A 90 -13.02 3.73 -7.40
N ARG A 91 -11.70 3.57 -7.25
CA ARG A 91 -10.85 3.00 -8.30
C ARG A 91 -11.13 1.51 -8.49
N SER A 92 -10.57 0.93 -9.55
CA SER A 92 -10.72 -0.50 -9.83
C SER A 92 -10.22 -1.36 -8.67
N ARG A 93 -10.81 -2.54 -8.50
CA ARG A 93 -10.42 -3.53 -7.49
C ARG A 93 -8.94 -3.83 -7.48
N PHE A 94 -8.35 -3.91 -8.67
CA PHE A 94 -6.92 -4.10 -8.83
C PHE A 94 -6.09 -3.03 -8.11
N VAL A 95 -6.44 -1.75 -8.29
CA VAL A 95 -5.68 -0.63 -7.70
C VAL A 95 -5.85 -0.56 -6.19
N TRP A 96 -7.08 -0.69 -5.67
CA TRP A 96 -7.27 -0.57 -4.23
C TRP A 96 -6.76 -1.79 -3.44
N THR A 97 -6.82 -3.01 -4.02
CA THR A 97 -6.20 -4.21 -3.44
C THR A 97 -4.69 -4.01 -3.30
N GLU A 98 -4.06 -3.48 -4.35
CA GLU A 98 -2.63 -3.17 -4.34
C GLU A 98 -2.29 -2.11 -3.29
N ALA A 99 -3.12 -1.07 -3.16
CA ALA A 99 -2.94 -0.06 -2.13
C ALA A 99 -2.95 -0.66 -0.71
N PHE A 100 -3.86 -1.58 -0.40
CA PHE A 100 -3.85 -2.30 0.89
C PHE A 100 -2.59 -3.13 1.11
N TYR A 101 -2.11 -3.82 0.08
CA TYR A 101 -0.85 -4.55 0.15
C TYR A 101 0.32 -3.62 0.50
N LEU A 102 0.42 -2.48 -0.18
CA LEU A 102 1.45 -1.46 0.04
C LEU A 102 1.33 -0.78 1.41
N LEU A 103 0.12 -0.57 1.94
CA LEU A 103 -0.10 -0.11 3.32
C LEU A 103 0.46 -1.09 4.36
N GLY A 104 0.37 -2.40 4.08
CA GLY A 104 1.00 -3.42 4.92
C GLY A 104 2.53 -3.32 4.89
N LEU A 105 3.12 -3.02 3.74
CA LEU A 105 4.58 -2.90 3.57
C LEU A 105 5.14 -1.62 4.20
N ILE A 106 4.42 -0.50 4.11
CA ILE A 106 4.88 0.76 4.72
C ILE A 106 4.84 0.69 6.25
N GLY A 107 3.91 -0.08 6.81
CA GLY A 107 3.88 -0.40 8.23
C GLY A 107 3.60 0.78 9.17
N ASP A 108 3.18 1.93 8.63
CA ASP A 108 2.87 3.12 9.42
C ASP A 108 1.64 2.88 10.30
N ARG A 109 1.75 3.15 11.60
CA ARG A 109 0.68 2.86 12.56
C ARG A 109 -0.42 3.92 12.59
N SER A 110 -0.18 5.11 12.03
CA SER A 110 -1.14 6.22 12.11
C SER A 110 -2.42 5.97 11.31
N ILE A 111 -2.39 5.04 10.35
CA ILE A 111 -3.54 4.63 9.53
C ILE A 111 -4.38 3.51 10.14
N VAL A 112 -3.93 2.88 11.24
CA VAL A 112 -4.60 1.73 11.87
C VAL A 112 -6.06 2.02 12.23
N PRO A 113 -6.42 3.18 12.84
CA PRO A 113 -7.81 3.45 13.17
C PRO A 113 -8.74 3.47 11.94
N GLN A 114 -8.26 3.98 10.81
CA GLN A 114 -9.02 4.03 9.56
C GLN A 114 -9.12 2.65 8.91
N LEU A 115 -8.03 1.87 8.90
CA LEU A 115 -8.07 0.47 8.44
C LEU A 115 -9.04 -0.38 9.28
N ALA A 116 -9.09 -0.16 10.59
CA ALA A 116 -10.01 -0.87 11.49
C ALA A 116 -11.48 -0.63 11.10
N LYS A 117 -11.84 0.60 10.73
CA LYS A 117 -13.20 0.92 10.23
C LYS A 117 -13.54 0.16 8.94
N LEU A 118 -12.55 -0.10 8.09
CA LEU A 118 -12.76 -0.81 6.82
C LEU A 118 -13.01 -2.32 7.00
N LEU A 119 -12.81 -2.87 8.21
CA LEU A 119 -13.19 -4.26 8.52
C LEU A 119 -14.71 -4.48 8.50
N GLU A 120 -15.50 -3.42 8.62
CA GLU A 120 -16.97 -3.45 8.52
C GLU A 120 -17.45 -3.37 7.06
N ASN A 121 -16.58 -2.96 6.13
CA ASN A 121 -16.92 -2.85 4.72
C ASN A 121 -16.80 -4.21 4.02
N SER A 122 -17.91 -4.81 3.59
CA SER A 122 -17.94 -6.14 2.99
C SER A 122 -17.04 -6.32 1.77
N GLU A 123 -16.82 -5.26 0.99
CA GLU A 123 -15.98 -5.28 -0.22
C GLU A 123 -14.48 -5.22 0.13
N ARG A 124 -14.10 -4.44 1.15
CA ARG A 124 -12.70 -4.13 1.47
C ARG A 124 -12.16 -4.82 2.72
N ARG A 125 -13.01 -5.48 3.51
CA ARG A 125 -12.66 -6.01 4.84
C ARG A 125 -11.52 -7.03 4.81
N TYR A 126 -11.42 -7.85 3.76
CA TYR A 126 -10.36 -8.85 3.66
C TYR A 126 -9.00 -8.21 3.41
N ASP A 127 -8.95 -7.21 2.55
CA ASP A 127 -7.72 -6.48 2.24
C ASP A 127 -7.29 -5.58 3.40
N ALA A 128 -8.24 -4.94 4.08
CA ALA A 128 -7.98 -4.20 5.33
C ALA A 128 -7.45 -5.13 6.45
N ARG A 129 -8.03 -6.33 6.61
CA ARG A 129 -7.51 -7.36 7.54
C ARG A 129 -6.06 -7.70 7.23
N MET A 130 -5.77 -8.00 5.96
CA MET A 130 -4.42 -8.38 5.51
C MET A 130 -3.41 -7.25 5.68
N ALA A 131 -3.81 -5.98 5.52
CA ALA A 131 -2.96 -4.84 5.81
C ALA A 131 -2.66 -4.73 7.31
N LEU A 132 -3.69 -4.81 8.17
CA LEU A 132 -3.54 -4.78 9.63
C LEU A 132 -2.73 -5.96 10.18
N GLU A 133 -2.77 -7.11 9.51
CA GLU A 133 -1.93 -8.26 9.87
C GLU A 133 -0.43 -7.94 9.74
N ARG A 134 -0.06 -7.22 8.67
CA ARG A 134 1.33 -6.86 8.36
C ARG A 134 1.84 -5.65 9.13
N ILE A 135 0.97 -4.69 9.45
CA ILE A 135 1.36 -3.49 10.19
C ILE A 135 1.83 -3.87 11.61
N PRO A 136 3.08 -3.56 11.99
CA PRO A 136 3.60 -3.91 13.31
C PRO A 136 2.94 -3.07 14.41
N GLY A 137 2.97 -3.56 15.65
CA GLY A 137 2.47 -2.81 16.82
C GLY A 137 1.22 -3.41 17.45
N ARG A 138 0.94 -3.02 18.69
CA ARG A 138 -0.18 -3.59 19.46
C ARG A 138 -1.53 -3.07 18.98
N GLU A 139 -1.55 -1.87 18.42
CA GLU A 139 -2.74 -1.18 17.93
C GLU A 139 -3.40 -1.95 16.79
N SER A 140 -2.61 -2.43 15.82
CA SER A 140 -3.13 -3.23 14.70
C SER A 140 -3.66 -4.59 15.17
N LEU A 141 -3.03 -5.21 16.19
CA LEU A 141 -3.51 -6.48 16.75
C LEU A 141 -4.81 -6.27 17.54
N ALA A 142 -4.89 -5.18 18.30
CA ALA A 142 -6.09 -4.79 19.02
C ALA A 142 -7.26 -4.54 18.07
N ALA A 143 -7.02 -3.90 16.92
CA ALA A 143 -8.04 -3.71 15.89
C ALA A 143 -8.60 -5.05 15.36
N LEU A 144 -7.73 -6.01 15.03
CA LEU A 144 -8.14 -7.35 14.59
C LEU A 144 -8.96 -8.09 15.66
N LYS A 145 -8.48 -8.09 16.91
CA LYS A 145 -9.20 -8.69 18.05
C LYS A 145 -10.56 -8.05 18.29
N GLN A 146 -10.64 -6.73 18.16
CA GLN A 146 -11.90 -6.02 18.35
C GLN A 146 -12.91 -6.39 17.27
N ALA A 147 -12.49 -6.45 16.00
CA ALA A 147 -13.36 -6.88 14.90
C ALA A 147 -13.80 -8.36 15.06
N HIS A 148 -12.92 -9.23 15.56
CA HIS A 148 -13.25 -10.64 15.75
C HIS A 148 -14.42 -10.88 16.72
N LYS A 149 -14.56 -10.04 17.76
CA LYS A 149 -15.66 -10.17 18.75
C LYS A 149 -17.05 -10.11 18.12
N GLY A 150 -17.23 -9.25 17.11
CA GLY A 150 -18.50 -9.06 16.41
C GLY A 150 -18.62 -9.80 15.07
N ALA A 151 -17.54 -10.39 14.58
CA ALA A 151 -17.54 -11.11 13.30
C ALA A 151 -18.23 -12.47 13.40
N VAL A 152 -18.83 -12.88 12.28
CA VAL A 152 -19.50 -14.17 12.11
C VAL A 152 -19.07 -14.82 10.79
N GLY A 153 -19.30 -16.14 10.67
CA GLY A 153 -18.98 -16.92 9.48
C GLY A 153 -17.50 -16.86 9.09
N ASP A 154 -17.22 -17.02 7.80
CA ASP A 154 -15.86 -17.12 7.26
C ASP A 154 -14.96 -15.94 7.61
N PHE A 155 -15.54 -14.74 7.77
CA PHE A 155 -14.75 -13.56 8.13
C PHE A 155 -14.24 -13.62 9.57
N ARG A 156 -14.98 -14.26 10.49
CA ARG A 156 -14.55 -14.49 11.86
C ARG A 156 -13.32 -15.41 11.90
N GLU A 157 -13.33 -16.47 11.11
CA GLU A 157 -12.22 -17.42 10.97
C GLU A 157 -10.99 -16.77 10.34
N ALA A 158 -11.19 -15.96 9.30
CA ALA A 158 -10.09 -15.19 8.71
C ALA A 158 -9.45 -14.24 9.73
N LEU A 159 -10.24 -13.56 10.57
CA LEU A 159 -9.71 -12.73 11.66
C LEU A 159 -8.95 -13.56 12.70
N ALA A 160 -9.46 -14.74 13.07
CA ALA A 160 -8.78 -15.64 13.99
C ALA A 160 -7.39 -16.04 13.47
N GLN A 161 -7.31 -16.41 12.19
CA GLN A 161 -6.04 -16.73 11.52
C GLN A 161 -5.04 -15.56 11.61
N SER A 162 -5.47 -14.33 11.30
CA SER A 162 -4.59 -13.16 11.38
C SER A 162 -4.13 -12.88 12.81
N ILE A 163 -4.99 -13.09 13.80
CA ILE A 163 -4.65 -12.93 15.22
C ILE A 163 -3.59 -13.98 15.61
N GLU A 164 -3.83 -15.25 15.28
CA GLU A 164 -2.90 -16.34 15.57
C GLU A 164 -1.54 -16.12 14.90
N ALA A 165 -1.50 -15.78 13.61
CA ALA A 165 -0.27 -15.49 12.88
C ALA A 165 0.57 -14.40 13.54
N ARG A 166 -0.08 -13.45 14.22
CA ARG A 166 0.59 -12.33 14.91
C ARG A 166 0.97 -12.61 16.35
N GLU A 167 0.25 -13.49 17.01
CA GLU A 167 0.52 -13.87 18.39
C GLU A 167 1.51 -15.01 18.51
N THR A 168 1.63 -15.84 17.46
CA THR A 168 2.56 -16.97 17.41
C THR A 168 4.01 -16.47 17.56
N PRO A 169 4.68 -16.76 18.69
CA PRO A 169 6.06 -16.34 18.88
C PRO A 169 7.02 -17.11 17.96
N GLU A 170 8.12 -16.50 17.50
CA GLU A 170 9.14 -17.19 16.67
C GLU A 170 9.60 -18.53 17.30
N LYS A 171 9.65 -18.58 18.64
CA LYS A 171 10.01 -19.77 19.41
C LYS A 171 9.05 -20.95 19.22
N SER A 172 7.74 -20.73 19.07
CA SER A 172 6.78 -21.83 18.87
C SER A 172 6.83 -22.39 17.45
N LEU A 173 7.48 -21.68 16.51
CA LEU A 173 7.74 -22.15 15.15
C LEU A 173 9.03 -22.97 15.04
N GLY A 174 9.68 -23.29 16.17
CA GLY A 174 10.95 -24.02 16.19
C GLY A 174 12.16 -23.22 15.68
N ILE A 175 11.98 -21.91 15.43
CA ILE A 175 13.05 -21.01 15.00
C ILE A 175 13.79 -20.54 16.26
N ARG A 176 15.01 -21.06 16.48
CA ARG A 176 15.90 -20.63 17.56
C ARG A 176 16.73 -19.44 17.07
N ARG A 177 16.63 -18.29 17.75
CA ARG A 177 17.68 -17.27 17.77
C ARG A 177 18.51 -17.44 19.03
#